data_AF-A0A2J4R1A7-F1
#
_entry.id   AF-A0A2J4R1A7-F1
#
_cell.length_a   1.000
_cell.length_b   1.000
_cell.length_c   1.000
_cell.angle_alpha   90.00
_cell.angle_beta   90.00
_cell.angle_gamma   90.00
#
_symmetry.space_group_name_H-M   'P 1'
#
loop_
_entity.id
_entity.type
_entity.pdbx_description
1 polymer ?
#
loop_
_entity_poly.entity_id
_entity_poly.type
_entity_poly.pdbx_seq_one_letter_code
_entity_poly.pdbx_strand_id
1 'polypeptide(L)'
;MTEGTIKTSKYEIIAIFREELRKQAEIEVFVNNKSTITQLTRVDFAEFHISSTSKIPMGHKVKFILHSDSGKIEFCSTLKKSYAGGEGKCRKVAFTLPECIQVI
;
A
#
# COMPACT_ATOMS: atom_id res chain seq x y z
N MET A 1 16.33 -13.32 15.49
CA MET A 1 15.66 -12.02 15.53
C MET A 1 16.28 -11.19 14.42
N THR A 2 15.67 -11.11 13.25
CA THR A 2 16.09 -10.13 12.25
C THR A 2 15.44 -8.80 12.64
N GLU A 3 16.25 -7.87 13.15
CA GLU A 3 15.81 -6.49 13.34
C GLU A 3 15.51 -5.90 11.97
N GLY A 4 14.23 -5.64 11.70
CA GLY A 4 13.83 -4.97 10.46
C GLY A 4 14.39 -3.55 10.40
N THR A 5 14.77 -3.08 9.22
CA THR A 5 15.28 -1.73 9.01
C THR A 5 14.13 -0.75 8.82
N ILE A 6 14.11 0.32 9.63
CA ILE A 6 13.13 1.41 9.50
C ILE A 6 13.65 2.43 8.48
N LYS A 7 12.82 2.80 7.50
CA LYS A 7 13.10 3.84 6.52
C LYS A 7 12.08 4.97 6.64
N THR A 8 12.57 6.20 6.81
CA THR A 8 11.76 7.41 6.98
C THR A 8 12.07 8.49 5.92
N SER A 9 13.06 8.26 5.05
CA SER A 9 13.39 9.18 3.98
C SER A 9 12.29 9.17 2.91
N LYS A 10 11.60 10.29 2.73
CA LYS A 10 10.50 10.42 1.76
C LYS A 10 10.89 9.96 0.36
N TYR A 11 12.05 10.40 -0.14
CA TYR A 11 12.49 10.06 -1.50
C TYR A 11 12.86 8.58 -1.63
N GLU A 12 13.41 7.98 -0.58
CA GLU A 12 13.69 6.55 -0.54
C GLU A 12 12.40 5.72 -0.56
N ILE A 13 11.40 6.10 0.23
CA ILE A 13 10.09 5.45 0.24
C ILE A 13 9.43 5.55 -1.15
N ILE A 14 9.46 6.73 -1.79
CA ILE A 14 8.95 6.90 -3.16
C ILE A 14 9.69 5.97 -4.14
N ALA A 15 11.02 5.89 -4.04
CA ALA A 15 11.82 5.06 -4.93
C ALA A 15 11.46 3.57 -4.78
N ILE A 16 11.32 3.10 -3.53
CA ILE A 16 10.89 1.74 -3.22
C ILE A 16 9.51 1.46 -3.83
N PHE A 17 8.51 2.29 -3.54
CA PHE A 17 7.15 2.07 -4.05
C PHE A 17 7.10 2.07 -5.59
N ARG A 18 7.88 2.95 -6.24
CA ARG A 18 7.95 2.97 -7.71
C ARG A 18 8.61 1.72 -8.27
N GLU A 19 9.61 1.18 -7.59
CA GLU A 19 10.28 -0.04 -8.00
C GLU A 19 9.36 -1.27 -7.83
N GLU A 20 8.72 -1.38 -6.67
CA GLU A 20 7.77 -2.47 -6.40
C GLU A 20 6.53 -2.40 -7.32
N LEU A 21 6.09 -1.20 -7.70
CA LEU A 21 5.08 -1.02 -8.76
C LEU A 21 5.56 -1.58 -10.11
N ARG A 22 6.82 -1.32 -10.52
CA ARG A 22 7.35 -1.85 -11.79
C ARG A 22 7.44 -3.37 -11.79
N LYS A 23 7.79 -3.94 -10.64
CA LYS A 23 7.86 -5.40 -10.43
C LYS A 23 6.49 -6.07 -10.30
N GLN A 24 5.41 -5.29 -10.22
CA GLN A 24 4.07 -5.80 -9.93
C GLN A 24 4.03 -6.62 -8.63
N ALA A 25 4.78 -6.17 -7.62
CA ALA A 25 4.84 -6.83 -6.32
C ALA A 25 3.45 -6.93 -5.68
N GLU A 26 3.19 -8.06 -5.04
CA GLU A 26 1.95 -8.26 -4.30
C GLU A 26 1.92 -7.35 -3.07
N ILE A 27 0.78 -6.67 -2.88
CA ILE A 27 0.50 -5.89 -1.68
C ILE A 27 -0.71 -6.48 -0.97
N GLU A 28 -0.51 -6.85 0.28
CA GLU A 28 -1.55 -7.33 1.17
C GLU A 28 -2.11 -6.15 1.98
N VAL A 29 -3.44 -6.02 1.99
CA VAL A 29 -4.15 -4.97 2.74
C VAL A 29 -5.03 -5.59 3.82
N PHE A 30 -4.95 -5.08 5.05
CA PHE A 30 -5.66 -5.62 6.21
C PHE A 30 -6.83 -4.70 6.61
N VAL A 31 -8.06 -5.15 6.39
CA VAL A 31 -9.29 -4.40 6.71
C VAL A 31 -10.28 -5.31 7.42
N ASN A 32 -10.80 -4.90 8.58
CA ASN A 32 -11.82 -5.62 9.34
C ASN A 32 -11.47 -7.11 9.59
N ASN A 33 -10.26 -7.39 10.05
CA ASN A 33 -9.71 -8.74 10.29
C ASN A 33 -9.65 -9.65 9.05
N LYS A 34 -9.83 -9.09 7.86
CA LYS A 34 -9.60 -9.79 6.59
C LYS A 34 -8.39 -9.19 5.90
N SER A 35 -7.58 -10.04 5.30
CA SER A 35 -6.54 -9.60 4.38
C SER A 35 -6.97 -9.84 2.94
N THR A 36 -6.49 -9.00 2.03
CA THR A 36 -6.72 -9.15 0.59
C THR A 36 -5.42 -8.82 -0.13
N ILE A 37 -5.02 -9.67 -1.06
CA ILE A 37 -3.85 -9.46 -1.91
C ILE A 37 -4.29 -8.73 -3.18
N THR A 38 -3.51 -7.74 -3.57
CA THR A 38 -3.68 -6.96 -4.80
C THR A 38 -2.31 -6.46 -5.26
N GLN A 39 -2.27 -5.47 -6.15
CA GLN A 39 -1.06 -4.83 -6.65
C GLN A 39 -1.17 -3.31 -6.61
N LEU A 40 -0.01 -2.65 -6.57
CA LEU A 40 0.09 -1.22 -6.82
C LEU A 40 -0.33 -0.92 -8.26
N THR A 41 -1.11 0.13 -8.46
CA THR A 41 -1.60 0.55 -9.79
C THR A 41 -1.05 1.92 -10.21
N ARG A 42 -0.61 2.72 -9.24
CA ARG A 42 -0.02 4.05 -9.44
C ARG A 42 0.71 4.48 -8.17
N VAL A 43 1.81 5.20 -8.33
CA VAL A 43 2.55 5.83 -7.22
C VAL A 43 2.92 7.25 -7.64
N ASP A 44 2.62 8.20 -6.76
CA ASP A 44 2.80 9.63 -6.92
C ASP A 44 3.67 10.17 -5.76
N PHE A 45 4.00 11.46 -5.77
CA PHE A 45 4.80 12.09 -4.69
C PHE A 45 4.13 12.12 -3.31
N ALA A 46 2.82 11.87 -3.25
CA ALA A 46 2.02 12.00 -2.04
C ALA A 46 1.09 10.80 -1.80
N GLU A 47 0.86 9.97 -2.81
CA GLU A 47 -0.19 8.94 -2.78
C GLU A 47 0.27 7.68 -3.52
N PHE A 48 -0.30 6.55 -3.13
CA PHE A 48 -0.23 5.31 -3.91
C PHE A 48 -1.65 4.75 -4.10
N HIS A 49 -1.85 4.02 -5.19
CA HIS A 49 -3.16 3.51 -5.58
C HIS A 49 -3.14 2.00 -5.66
N ILE A 50 -4.21 1.36 -5.19
CA ILE A 50 -4.48 -0.06 -5.39
C ILE A 50 -5.88 -0.26 -5.97
N SER A 51 -6.10 -1.44 -6.56
CA SER A 51 -7.45 -1.91 -6.85
C SER A 51 -7.96 -2.73 -5.67
N SER A 52 -9.14 -2.41 -5.15
CA SER A 52 -9.78 -3.17 -4.08
C SER A 52 -11.24 -3.44 -4.39
N THR A 53 -11.68 -4.66 -4.13
CA THR A 53 -13.10 -5.05 -4.16
C THR A 53 -13.78 -4.75 -2.82
N SER A 54 -13.00 -4.65 -1.75
CA SER A 54 -13.48 -4.39 -0.40
C SER A 54 -13.81 -2.92 -0.17
N LYS A 55 -14.91 -2.66 0.56
CA LYS A 55 -15.20 -1.30 1.04
C LYS A 55 -14.23 -0.96 2.17
N ILE A 56 -13.30 -0.04 1.90
CA ILE A 56 -12.36 0.47 2.90
C ILE A 56 -12.93 1.79 3.46
N PRO A 57 -13.13 1.92 4.78
CA PRO A 57 -13.63 3.16 5.38
C PRO A 57 -12.66 4.33 5.18
N MET A 58 -13.19 5.53 4.86
CA MET A 58 -12.37 6.75 4.73
C MET A 58 -11.80 7.17 6.09
N GLY A 59 -10.59 7.74 6.08
CA GLY A 59 -9.93 8.23 7.30
C GLY A 59 -9.34 7.17 8.22
N HIS A 60 -9.59 5.87 7.97
CA HIS A 60 -8.97 4.81 8.74
C HIS A 60 -7.52 4.58 8.29
N LYS A 61 -6.65 4.42 9.30
CA LYS A 61 -5.28 3.94 9.11
C LYS A 61 -5.32 2.43 8.91
N VAL A 62 -4.83 1.98 7.77
CA VAL A 62 -4.88 0.60 7.29
C VAL A 62 -3.46 0.04 7.27
N LYS A 63 -3.28 -1.20 7.72
CA LYS A 63 -2.01 -1.91 7.66
C LYS A 63 -1.83 -2.54 6.27
N PHE A 64 -0.61 -2.47 5.77
CA PHE A 64 -0.18 -3.05 4.52
C PHE A 64 1.10 -3.87 4.70
N ILE A 65 1.25 -4.89 3.87
CA ILE A 65 2.51 -5.62 3.67
C ILE A 65 2.78 -5.67 2.16
N LEU A 66 3.94 -5.17 1.74
CA LEU A 66 4.41 -5.28 0.37
C LEU A 66 5.43 -6.43 0.29
N HIS A 67 5.18 -7.39 -0.58
CA HIS A 67 5.99 -8.58 -0.76
C HIS A 67 7.09 -8.30 -1.79
N SER A 68 8.15 -7.62 -1.36
CA SER A 68 9.34 -7.35 -2.18
C SER A 68 10.30 -8.53 -2.14
N ASP A 69 11.07 -8.71 -3.22
CA ASP A 69 12.19 -9.67 -3.27
C ASP A 69 13.25 -9.39 -2.18
N SER A 70 13.31 -8.13 -1.73
CA SER A 70 14.28 -7.66 -0.73
C SER A 70 13.84 -7.87 0.73
N GLY A 71 12.62 -8.35 0.94
CA GLY A 71 12.03 -8.51 2.27
C GLY A 71 10.57 -8.05 2.32
N LYS A 72 9.91 -8.31 3.45
CA LYS A 72 8.53 -7.84 3.66
C LYS A 72 8.57 -6.41 4.12
N ILE A 73 7.85 -5.53 3.43
CA ILE A 73 7.76 -4.11 3.80
C ILE A 73 6.44 -3.86 4.50
N GLU A 74 6.48 -3.67 5.80
CA GLU A 74 5.30 -3.34 6.61
C GLU A 74 5.14 -1.83 6.76
N PHE A 75 3.92 -1.34 6.58
CA PHE A 75 3.59 0.06 6.80
C PHE A 75 2.10 0.27 7.05
N CYS A 76 1.76 1.46 7.53
CA CYS A 76 0.38 1.86 7.71
C CYS A 76 0.10 3.13 6.91
N SER A 77 -1.07 3.19 6.28
CA SER A 77 -1.46 4.35 5.48
C SER A 77 -2.95 4.66 5.62
N THR A 78 -3.32 5.91 5.38
CA THR A 78 -4.69 6.40 5.50
C THR A 78 -5.34 6.49 4.12
N LEU A 79 -6.56 5.97 4.02
CA LEU A 79 -7.35 6.11 2.79
C LEU A 79 -7.72 7.59 2.56
N LYS A 80 -7.26 8.16 1.45
CA LYS A 80 -7.51 9.56 1.08
C LYS A 80 -8.68 9.70 0.12
N LYS A 81 -8.76 8.84 -0.90
CA LYS A 81 -9.81 8.88 -1.91
C LYS A 81 -10.25 7.48 -2.30
N SER A 82 -11.55 7.32 -2.51
CA SER A 82 -12.13 6.09 -3.07
C SER A 82 -12.89 6.48 -4.34
N TYR A 83 -12.47 5.93 -5.48
CA TYR A 83 -13.13 6.17 -6.75
C TYR A 83 -14.19 5.10 -6.95
N ALA A 84 -15.43 5.51 -7.19
CA ALA A 84 -16.51 4.59 -7.48
C ALA A 84 -16.19 3.80 -8.77
N GLY A 85 -16.00 2.50 -8.63
CA GLY A 85 -16.16 1.57 -9.75
C GLY A 85 -17.64 1.37 -10.02
N GLY A 86 -18.03 1.25 -11.29
CA GLY A 86 -19.39 0.80 -11.64
C GLY A 86 -19.73 -0.54 -10.96
N GLU A 87 -21.01 -0.86 -10.82
CA GLU A 87 -21.47 -2.09 -10.15
C GLU A 87 -20.67 -3.33 -10.59
N GLY A 88 -20.17 -4.10 -9.62
CA GLY A 88 -19.39 -5.31 -9.84
C GLY A 88 -17.89 -5.11 -10.18
N LYS A 89 -17.37 -3.87 -10.28
CA LYS A 89 -15.96 -3.61 -10.64
C LYS A 89 -15.08 -3.26 -9.44
N CYS A 90 -13.80 -3.67 -9.52
CA CYS A 90 -12.73 -3.22 -8.64
C CYS A 90 -12.71 -1.70 -8.51
N ARG A 91 -12.70 -1.20 -7.28
CA ARG A 91 -12.58 0.23 -6.99
C ARG A 91 -11.12 0.60 -6.95
N LYS A 92 -10.76 1.69 -7.64
CA LYS A 92 -9.46 2.32 -7.45
C LYS A 92 -9.52 3.13 -6.16
N VAL A 93 -8.59 2.87 -5.27
CA VAL A 93 -8.50 3.56 -3.98
C VAL A 93 -7.11 4.16 -3.85
N ALA A 94 -7.03 5.38 -3.32
CA ALA A 94 -5.79 6.13 -3.16
C ALA A 94 -5.52 6.33 -1.67
N PHE A 95 -4.31 5.98 -1.28
CA PHE A 95 -3.78 6.06 0.07
C PHE A 95 -2.66 7.07 0.13
N THR A 96 -2.49 7.73 1.28
CA THR A 96 -1.34 8.62 1.49
C THR A 96 -0.03 7.81 1.41
N LEU A 97 1.02 8.35 0.79
CA LEU A 97 2.32 7.69 0.88
C LEU A 97 2.75 7.60 2.35
N PRO A 98 3.22 6.45 2.85
CA PRO A 98 3.62 6.33 4.25
C PRO A 98 4.84 7.21 4.54
N GLU A 99 4.89 7.76 5.75
CA GLU A 99 6.04 8.51 6.25
C GLU A 99 7.13 7.60 6.83
N CYS A 100 6.76 6.37 7.18
CA CYS A 100 7.67 5.35 7.67
C CYS A 100 7.29 3.97 7.13
N ILE A 101 8.31 3.18 6.79
CA ILE A 101 8.17 1.77 6.41
C ILE A 101 9.20 0.94 7.18
N GLN A 102 8.87 -0.32 7.45
CA GLN A 102 9.75 -1.28 8.09
C GLN A 102 10.01 -2.44 7.13
N VAL A 103 11.29 -2.67 6.78
CA VAL A 103 11.71 -3.78 5.92
C VAL A 103 12.22 -4.91 6.80
N ILE A 104 11.62 -6.09 6.69
CA ILE A 104 11.88 -7.29 7.52
C ILE A 104 12.40 -8.44 6.67
#